data_AF-A0A484YWW4-F1
#
_entry.id   AF-A0A484YWW4-F1
#
_cell.length_a   1.000
_cell.length_b   1.000
_cell.length_c   1.000
_cell.angle_alpha   90.00
_cell.angle_beta   90.00
_cell.angle_gamma   90.00
#
_symmetry.space_group_name_H-M   'P 1'
#
loop_
_entity.id
_entity.type
_entity.pdbx_description
1 polymer ?
#
loop_
_entity_poly.entity_id
_entity_poly.type
_entity_poly.pdbx_seq_one_letter_code
_entity_poly.pdbx_strand_id
1 'polypeptide(L)'
;MATYPDSLLILNGKSAGNDLLRQAIDELREDGASIHVRVTWEKGDAARYIDEGRRLGVDTIISGGGDGTINEIAGALIDLNPADRPVMGILPLGTANDFATSAGIPEDFMKALQLAILGKATAVDIAHVNDQTCFINMATGGFGTRITSETPEKLKAALGGVSYLIHGLMRMDTP
;
A
#
# COMPACT_ATOMS: atom_id res chain seq x y z
N MET A 1 -24.74 -3.45 -17.66
CA MET A 1 -24.04 -3.63 -16.38
C MET A 1 -22.58 -3.82 -16.68
N ALA A 2 -21.69 -3.08 -16.02
CA ALA A 2 -20.27 -3.34 -16.11
C ALA A 2 -19.98 -4.73 -15.55
N THR A 3 -19.15 -5.52 -16.23
CA THR A 3 -18.64 -6.78 -15.67
C THR A 3 -17.48 -6.42 -14.75
N TYR A 4 -17.65 -6.64 -13.45
CA TYR A 4 -16.60 -6.43 -12.47
C TYR A 4 -15.76 -7.71 -12.36
N PRO A 5 -14.42 -7.62 -12.48
CA PRO A 5 -13.55 -8.72 -12.11
C PRO A 5 -13.58 -8.95 -10.60
N ASP A 6 -13.34 -10.19 -10.17
CA ASP A 6 -13.36 -10.54 -8.75
C ASP A 6 -12.13 -9.94 -8.06
N SER A 7 -12.35 -9.33 -6.89
CA SER A 7 -11.30 -8.56 -6.22
C SER A 7 -11.23 -8.87 -4.73
N LEU A 8 -10.02 -8.78 -4.18
CA LEU A 8 -9.76 -8.88 -2.74
C LEU A 8 -9.04 -7.63 -2.26
N LEU A 9 -9.70 -6.85 -1.41
CA LEU A 9 -9.13 -5.73 -0.67
C LEU A 9 -8.43 -6.24 0.59
N ILE A 10 -7.11 -6.04 0.64
CA ILE A 10 -6.29 -6.23 1.84
C ILE A 10 -6.12 -4.88 2.50
N LEU A 11 -6.82 -4.68 3.62
CA LEU A 11 -6.94 -3.42 4.33
C LEU A 11 -6.01 -3.39 5.54
N ASN A 12 -5.22 -2.33 5.69
CA ASN A 12 -4.42 -2.10 6.88
C ASN A 12 -5.34 -1.92 8.10
N GLY A 13 -5.06 -2.62 9.20
CA GLY A 13 -5.85 -2.53 10.43
C GLY A 13 -6.07 -1.12 10.96
N LYS A 14 -5.12 -0.19 10.74
CA LYS A 14 -5.25 1.23 11.13
C LYS A 14 -6.33 1.97 10.35
N SER A 15 -6.72 1.45 9.18
CA SER A 15 -7.70 2.06 8.26
C SER A 15 -9.04 1.32 8.26
N ALA A 16 -9.20 0.26 9.07
CA ALA A 16 -10.39 -0.60 9.08
C ALA A 16 -11.66 0.06 9.64
N GLY A 17 -11.51 1.12 10.42
CA GLY A 17 -12.62 1.88 11.03
C GLY A 17 -13.18 3.00 10.15
N ASN A 18 -12.88 3.03 8.84
CA ASN A 18 -13.31 4.10 7.95
C ASN A 18 -14.72 3.84 7.40
N ASP A 19 -15.72 4.56 7.90
CA ASP A 19 -17.13 4.39 7.50
C ASP A 19 -17.39 4.82 6.05
N LEU A 20 -16.72 5.86 5.55
CA LEU A 20 -16.86 6.30 4.16
C LEU A 20 -16.32 5.24 3.19
N LEU A 21 -15.22 4.59 3.55
CA LEU A 21 -14.71 3.45 2.77
C LEU A 21 -15.68 2.27 2.80
N ARG A 22 -16.24 1.96 3.96
CA ARG A 22 -17.25 0.90 4.09
C ARG A 22 -18.45 1.17 3.18
N GLN A 23 -18.98 2.39 3.22
CA GLN A 23 -20.07 2.82 2.34
C GLN A 23 -19.71 2.65 0.87
N ALA A 24 -18.53 3.09 0.45
CA ALA A 24 -18.05 2.96 -0.92
C ALA A 24 -17.96 1.50 -1.39
N ILE A 25 -17.49 0.60 -0.52
CA ILE A 25 -17.44 -0.84 -0.81
C ILE A 25 -18.85 -1.42 -0.96
N ASP A 26 -19.78 -1.02 -0.09
CA ASP A 26 -21.15 -1.54 -0.11
C ASP A 26 -21.92 -1.03 -1.34
N GLU A 27 -21.75 0.24 -1.72
CA GLU A 27 -22.32 0.79 -2.97
C GLU A 27 -21.83 0.01 -4.20
N LEU A 28 -20.53 -0.30 -4.30
CA LEU A 28 -20.01 -1.11 -5.42
C LEU A 28 -20.51 -2.55 -5.41
N ARG A 29 -20.72 -3.14 -4.23
CA ARG A 29 -21.32 -4.48 -4.10
C ARG A 29 -22.79 -4.49 -4.55
N GLU A 30 -23.54 -3.45 -4.21
CA GLU A 30 -24.93 -3.26 -4.68
C GLU A 30 -24.99 -3.11 -6.21
N ASP A 31 -23.96 -2.49 -6.81
CA ASP A 31 -23.78 -2.40 -8.26
C ASP A 31 -23.30 -3.72 -8.91
N GLY A 32 -23.04 -4.75 -8.12
CA GLY A 32 -22.71 -6.11 -8.57
C GLY A 32 -21.22 -6.47 -8.54
N ALA A 33 -20.35 -5.65 -7.92
CA ALA A 33 -18.94 -5.98 -7.77
C ALA A 33 -18.71 -7.04 -6.68
N SER A 34 -17.91 -8.06 -6.99
CA SER A 34 -17.42 -9.03 -6.00
C SER A 34 -16.15 -8.50 -5.35
N ILE A 35 -16.29 -7.96 -4.14
CA ILE A 35 -15.18 -7.39 -3.36
C ILE A 35 -15.06 -8.15 -2.03
N HIS A 36 -14.08 -9.04 -1.94
CA HIS A 36 -13.66 -9.64 -0.67
C HIS A 36 -12.86 -8.61 0.14
N VAL A 37 -12.99 -8.62 1.47
CA VAL A 37 -12.23 -7.72 2.35
C VAL A 37 -11.54 -8.52 3.44
N ARG A 38 -10.24 -8.31 3.62
CA ARG A 38 -9.43 -8.87 4.70
C ARG A 38 -8.67 -7.75 5.38
N VAL A 39 -8.60 -7.79 6.71
CA VAL A 39 -7.93 -6.76 7.50
C VAL A 39 -6.66 -7.35 8.09
N THR A 40 -5.51 -6.70 7.85
CA THR A 40 -4.23 -7.13 8.43
C THR A 40 -4.09 -6.65 9.87
N TRP A 41 -3.37 -7.44 10.66
CA TRP A 41 -3.01 -7.13 12.04
C TRP A 41 -1.49 -7.15 12.23
N GLU A 42 -0.80 -8.11 11.64
CA GLU A 42 0.66 -8.28 11.75
C GLU A 42 1.34 -8.61 10.42
N LYS A 43 2.68 -8.58 10.44
CA LYS A 43 3.51 -8.89 9.28
C LYS A 43 3.24 -10.32 8.81
N GLY A 44 3.06 -10.49 7.50
CA GLY A 44 2.79 -11.81 6.89
C GLY A 44 1.31 -12.08 6.66
N ASP A 45 0.41 -11.31 7.26
CA ASP A 45 -1.03 -11.39 6.95
C ASP A 45 -1.31 -11.10 5.48
N ALA A 46 -0.62 -10.12 4.89
CA ALA A 46 -0.75 -9.78 3.48
C ALA A 46 -0.47 -10.99 2.57
N ALA A 47 0.65 -11.70 2.81
CA ALA A 47 1.00 -12.89 2.06
C ALA A 47 -0.06 -14.00 2.22
N ARG A 48 -0.56 -14.22 3.45
CA ARG A 48 -1.64 -15.18 3.72
C ARG A 48 -2.92 -14.85 2.95
N TYR A 49 -3.30 -13.57 2.90
CA TYR A 49 -4.50 -13.12 2.19
C TYR A 49 -4.33 -13.11 0.67
N ILE A 50 -3.12 -12.86 0.15
CA ILE A 50 -2.83 -13.03 -1.28
C ILE A 50 -3.03 -14.49 -1.70
N ASP A 51 -2.52 -15.43 -0.92
CA ASP A 51 -2.69 -16.86 -1.17
C ASP A 51 -4.18 -17.29 -1.06
N GLU A 52 -4.94 -16.67 -0.16
CA GLU A 52 -6.40 -16.81 -0.13
C GLU A 52 -7.06 -16.27 -1.41
N GLY A 53 -6.68 -15.07 -1.86
CA GLY A 53 -7.17 -14.49 -3.11
C GLY A 53 -6.92 -15.38 -4.33
N ARG A 54 -5.73 -15.99 -4.42
CA ARG A 54 -5.42 -16.96 -5.49
C ARG A 54 -6.33 -18.18 -5.46
N ARG A 55 -6.64 -18.72 -4.29
CA ARG A 55 -7.60 -19.84 -4.16
C ARG A 55 -9.02 -19.43 -4.52
N LEU A 56 -9.39 -18.19 -4.24
CA LEU A 56 -10.68 -17.61 -4.64
C LEU A 56 -10.74 -17.31 -6.14
N GLY A 57 -9.58 -17.29 -6.83
CA GLY A 57 -9.50 -16.96 -8.25
C GLY A 57 -9.72 -15.48 -8.52
N VAL A 58 -9.40 -14.59 -7.56
CA VAL A 58 -9.54 -13.15 -7.78
C VAL A 58 -8.58 -12.66 -8.84
N ASP A 59 -9.06 -11.80 -9.73
CA ASP A 59 -8.24 -11.16 -10.75
C ASP A 59 -7.37 -10.06 -10.13
N THR A 60 -7.86 -9.40 -9.08
CA THR A 60 -7.25 -8.20 -8.48
C THR A 60 -7.04 -8.33 -6.98
N ILE A 61 -5.81 -8.07 -6.52
CA ILE A 61 -5.49 -7.79 -5.11
C ILE A 61 -5.40 -6.26 -4.93
N ILE A 62 -6.26 -5.68 -4.10
CA ILE A 62 -6.27 -4.25 -3.81
C ILE A 62 -5.53 -4.00 -2.50
N SER A 63 -4.48 -3.18 -2.53
CA SER A 63 -3.77 -2.69 -1.35
C SER A 63 -4.49 -1.49 -0.75
N GLY A 64 -5.15 -1.67 0.40
CA GLY A 64 -5.77 -0.60 1.18
C GLY A 64 -4.86 -0.15 2.33
N GLY A 65 -4.00 0.84 2.08
CA GLY A 65 -3.04 1.30 3.09
C GLY A 65 -2.15 2.42 2.59
N GLY A 66 -1.07 2.69 3.32
CA GLY A 66 0.00 3.59 2.87
C GLY A 66 1.12 2.85 2.14
N ASP A 67 2.23 3.55 1.85
CA ASP A 67 3.37 3.04 1.07
C ASP A 67 3.96 1.73 1.63
N GLY A 68 3.96 1.54 2.96
CA GLY A 68 4.40 0.30 3.58
C GLY A 68 3.53 -0.91 3.23
N THR A 69 2.20 -0.72 3.19
CA THR A 69 1.26 -1.79 2.81
C THR A 69 1.33 -2.06 1.31
N ILE A 70 1.49 -1.01 0.50
CA ILE A 70 1.73 -1.15 -0.94
C ILE A 70 2.99 -1.98 -1.19
N ASN A 71 4.10 -1.66 -0.50
CA ASN A 71 5.35 -2.39 -0.66
C ASN A 71 5.24 -3.86 -0.18
N GLU A 72 4.62 -4.11 0.98
CA GLU A 72 4.42 -5.48 1.49
C GLU A 72 3.62 -6.34 0.50
N ILE A 73 2.54 -5.81 -0.07
CA ILE A 73 1.71 -6.53 -1.05
C ILE A 73 2.45 -6.69 -2.38
N ALA A 74 3.10 -5.65 -2.89
CA ALA A 74 3.87 -5.73 -4.13
C ALA A 74 4.99 -6.77 -4.05
N GLY A 75 5.70 -6.82 -2.92
CA GLY A 75 6.72 -7.83 -2.64
C GLY A 75 6.16 -9.24 -2.60
N ALA A 76 5.06 -9.45 -1.88
CA ALA A 76 4.44 -10.77 -1.83
C ALA A 76 3.89 -11.22 -3.21
N LEU A 77 3.45 -10.29 -4.07
CA LEU A 77 3.00 -10.60 -5.43
C LEU A 77 4.16 -10.94 -6.37
N ILE A 78 5.31 -10.25 -6.27
CA ILE A 78 6.45 -10.50 -7.18
C ILE A 78 7.06 -11.90 -6.96
N ASP A 79 6.97 -12.43 -5.74
CA ASP A 79 7.42 -13.79 -5.40
C ASP A 79 6.54 -14.90 -6.01
N LEU A 80 5.36 -14.55 -6.53
CA LEU A 80 4.47 -15.50 -7.20
C LEU A 80 4.90 -15.79 -8.63
N ASN A 81 4.54 -16.98 -9.12
CA ASN A 81 4.65 -17.32 -10.55
C ASN A 81 3.83 -16.30 -11.38
N PRO A 82 4.44 -15.66 -12.41
CA PRO A 82 3.74 -14.70 -13.26
C PRO A 82 2.43 -15.21 -13.88
N ALA A 83 2.31 -16.51 -14.15
CA ALA A 83 1.09 -17.09 -14.73
C ALA A 83 -0.12 -17.07 -13.77
N ASP A 84 0.13 -17.03 -12.46
CA ASP A 84 -0.89 -17.13 -11.41
C ASP A 84 -0.96 -15.87 -10.53
N ARG A 85 -0.34 -14.78 -10.98
CA ARG A 85 -0.21 -13.54 -10.22
C ARG A 85 -1.39 -12.62 -10.52
N PRO A 86 -2.25 -12.30 -9.53
CA PRO A 86 -3.29 -11.30 -9.70
C PRO A 86 -2.70 -9.92 -10.00
N VAL A 87 -3.47 -9.06 -10.66
CA VAL A 87 -3.10 -7.65 -10.81
C VAL A 87 -3.20 -6.93 -9.47
N MET A 88 -2.42 -5.87 -9.30
CA MET A 88 -2.45 -5.06 -8.08
C MET A 88 -3.24 -3.78 -8.29
N GLY A 89 -4.28 -3.58 -7.48
CA GLY A 89 -4.96 -2.30 -7.29
C GLY A 89 -4.44 -1.57 -6.05
N ILE A 90 -4.59 -0.25 -6.00
CA ILE A 90 -4.13 0.56 -4.87
C ILE A 90 -5.25 1.50 -4.43
N LEU A 91 -5.48 1.52 -3.13
CA LEU A 91 -6.40 2.42 -2.45
C LEU A 91 -5.59 3.23 -1.40
N PRO A 92 -5.40 4.54 -1.61
CA PRO A 92 -4.51 5.36 -0.79
C PRO A 92 -5.13 5.68 0.58
N LEU A 93 -4.76 4.90 1.60
CA LEU A 93 -5.30 5.04 2.97
C LEU A 93 -4.22 5.39 4.01
N GLY A 94 -2.99 5.66 3.57
CA GLY A 94 -1.90 6.15 4.41
C GLY A 94 -1.91 7.68 4.55
N THR A 95 -0.92 8.18 5.29
CA THR A 95 -0.75 9.63 5.53
C THR A 95 -0.05 10.35 4.38
N ALA A 96 0.97 9.73 3.78
CA ALA A 96 1.75 10.33 2.68
C ALA A 96 1.25 9.85 1.32
N ASN A 97 1.12 8.53 1.13
CA ASN A 97 0.67 7.89 -0.12
C ASN A 97 1.50 8.31 -1.33
N ASP A 98 2.80 8.51 -1.15
CA ASP A 98 3.70 9.07 -2.16
C ASP A 98 3.62 8.31 -3.49
N PHE A 99 3.56 6.97 -3.43
CA PHE A 99 3.42 6.15 -4.64
C PHE A 99 2.07 6.36 -5.33
N ALA A 100 0.98 6.36 -4.56
CA ALA A 100 -0.36 6.50 -5.13
C ALA A 100 -0.57 7.89 -5.74
N THR A 101 -0.09 8.95 -5.06
CA THR A 101 -0.15 10.33 -5.55
C THR A 101 0.67 10.50 -6.82
N SER A 102 1.90 9.97 -6.88
CA SER A 102 2.75 10.05 -8.08
C SER A 102 2.21 9.22 -9.25
N ALA A 103 1.54 8.10 -8.96
CA ALA A 103 0.85 7.28 -9.95
C ALA A 103 -0.51 7.86 -10.42
N GLY A 104 -0.93 9.01 -9.88
CA GLY A 104 -2.18 9.69 -10.27
C GLY A 104 -3.45 8.98 -9.79
N ILE A 105 -3.34 8.20 -8.71
CA ILE A 105 -4.48 7.50 -8.13
C ILE A 105 -5.39 8.52 -7.41
N PRO A 106 -6.71 8.52 -7.65
CA PRO A 106 -7.63 9.44 -6.97
C PRO A 106 -7.63 9.27 -5.45
N GLU A 107 -7.82 10.36 -4.72
CA GLU A 107 -8.00 10.33 -3.25
C GLU A 107 -9.42 9.91 -2.84
N ASP A 108 -10.40 10.14 -3.71
CA ASP A 108 -11.79 9.74 -3.48
C ASP A 108 -11.94 8.21 -3.52
N PHE A 109 -12.52 7.62 -2.47
CA PHE A 109 -12.58 6.17 -2.31
C PHE A 109 -13.34 5.48 -3.44
N MET A 110 -14.47 6.05 -3.89
CA MET A 110 -15.24 5.46 -4.97
C MET A 110 -14.46 5.44 -6.26
N LYS A 111 -13.84 6.58 -6.64
CA LYS A 111 -13.00 6.65 -7.84
C LYS A 111 -11.78 5.75 -7.76
N ALA A 112 -11.13 5.66 -6.58
CA ALA A 112 -9.96 4.81 -6.37
C ALA A 112 -10.32 3.32 -6.45
N LEU A 113 -11.43 2.89 -5.83
CA LEU A 113 -11.92 1.51 -5.91
C LEU A 113 -12.33 1.16 -7.35
N GLN A 114 -13.04 2.04 -8.05
CA GLN A 114 -13.38 1.84 -9.45
C GLN A 114 -12.13 1.73 -10.33
N LEU A 115 -11.12 2.57 -10.10
CA LEU A 115 -9.83 2.48 -10.80
C LEU A 115 -9.12 1.17 -10.48
N ALA A 116 -9.11 0.74 -9.22
CA ALA A 116 -8.46 -0.49 -8.80
C ALA A 116 -9.11 -1.74 -9.40
N ILE A 117 -10.44 -1.74 -9.56
CA ILE A 117 -11.21 -2.89 -10.04
C ILE A 117 -11.34 -2.91 -11.57
N LEU A 118 -11.63 -1.76 -12.19
CA LEU A 118 -11.94 -1.65 -13.62
C LEU A 118 -10.79 -1.07 -14.46
N GLY A 119 -9.77 -0.52 -13.80
CA GLY A 119 -8.65 0.12 -14.47
C GLY A 119 -7.86 -0.86 -15.34
N LYS A 120 -7.23 -0.32 -16.38
CA LYS A 120 -6.33 -1.10 -17.23
C LYS A 120 -5.00 -1.33 -16.50
N ALA A 121 -4.70 -2.59 -16.20
CA ALA A 121 -3.40 -2.97 -15.66
C ALA A 121 -2.26 -2.62 -16.64
N THR A 122 -1.17 -2.09 -16.09
CA THR A 122 0.07 -1.80 -16.82
C THR A 122 1.24 -2.39 -16.04
N ALA A 123 2.25 -2.90 -16.75
CA ALA A 123 3.46 -3.40 -16.11
C ALA A 123 4.22 -2.25 -15.43
N VAL A 124 4.70 -2.50 -14.22
CA VAL A 124 5.49 -1.55 -13.42
C VAL A 124 6.73 -2.27 -12.93
N ASP A 125 7.85 -1.56 -12.90
CA ASP A 125 9.11 -2.08 -12.40
C ASP A 125 9.13 -2.12 -10.87
N ILE A 126 9.79 -3.14 -10.31
CA ILE A 126 10.09 -3.22 -8.89
C ILE A 126 11.60 -3.40 -8.71
N ALA A 127 12.18 -2.72 -7.73
CA ALA A 127 13.60 -2.83 -7.44
C ALA A 127 13.84 -3.89 -6.36
N HIS A 128 14.90 -4.69 -6.53
CA HIS A 128 15.39 -5.64 -5.54
C HIS A 128 16.73 -5.17 -4.97
N VAL A 129 16.90 -5.33 -3.66
CA VAL A 129 18.15 -5.06 -2.94
C VAL A 129 18.61 -6.33 -2.24
N ASN A 130 19.81 -6.77 -2.58
CA ASN A 130 20.49 -7.92 -1.99
C ASN A 130 19.63 -9.20 -1.95
N ASP A 131 18.75 -9.40 -2.93
CA ASP A 131 17.83 -10.54 -3.05
C ASP A 131 16.93 -10.80 -1.81
N GLN A 132 16.78 -9.80 -0.93
CA GLN A 132 16.08 -9.93 0.35
C GLN A 132 14.94 -8.94 0.52
N THR A 133 15.04 -7.77 -0.11
CA THR A 133 14.07 -6.68 0.07
C THR A 133 13.73 -6.08 -1.29
N CYS A 134 12.46 -5.81 -1.50
CA CYS A 134 11.96 -5.10 -2.66
C CYS A 134 11.40 -3.72 -2.28
N PHE A 135 11.35 -2.82 -3.25
CA PHE A 135 10.64 -1.56 -3.11
C PHE A 135 10.08 -1.11 -4.45
N ILE A 136 8.86 -0.56 -4.40
CA ILE A 136 8.13 -0.05 -5.56
C ILE A 136 8.28 1.48 -5.75
N ASN A 137 8.66 2.20 -4.69
CA ASN A 137 8.74 3.65 -4.73
C ASN A 137 10.19 4.15 -4.62
N MET A 138 10.73 4.22 -3.40
CA MET A 138 12.04 4.83 -3.17
C MET A 138 12.80 4.11 -2.05
N ALA A 139 14.11 3.93 -2.24
CA ALA A 139 15.05 3.55 -1.21
C ALA A 139 16.08 4.67 -1.02
N THR A 140 16.24 5.14 0.22
CA THR A 140 17.21 6.19 0.58
C THR A 140 18.27 5.62 1.50
N GLY A 141 19.55 5.77 1.15
CA GLY A 141 20.69 5.32 1.95
C GLY A 141 21.58 6.48 2.38
N GLY A 142 22.11 6.42 3.60
CA GLY A 142 23.07 7.37 4.17
C GLY A 142 23.93 6.68 5.25
N PHE A 143 25.09 7.24 5.58
CA PHE A 143 25.97 6.71 6.61
C PHE A 143 25.68 7.42 7.95
N GLY A 144 25.34 6.68 9.02
CA GLY A 144 25.13 7.22 10.38
C GLY A 144 25.08 6.14 11.46
N THR A 145 25.69 6.41 12.63
CA THR A 145 25.74 5.49 13.78
C THR A 145 24.36 5.37 14.46
N ARG A 146 23.91 4.15 14.78
CA ARG A 146 22.70 3.92 15.59
C ARG A 146 22.97 4.42 17.01
N ILE A 147 22.17 5.34 17.58
CA ILE A 147 21.96 5.50 19.04
C ILE A 147 20.73 6.39 19.37
N THR A 148 20.48 6.49 20.67
CA THR A 148 19.26 6.45 21.48
C THR A 148 18.49 7.77 21.69
N SER A 149 17.25 7.59 22.16
CA SER A 149 16.40 8.52 22.94
C SER A 149 17.11 9.67 23.66
N GLU A 150 17.17 10.86 23.05
CA GLU A 150 17.25 12.18 23.70
C GLU A 150 17.34 13.27 22.61
N THR A 151 16.22 13.90 22.25
CA THR A 151 16.25 15.11 21.40
C THR A 151 15.21 16.13 21.89
N PRO A 152 15.62 17.37 22.24
CA PRO A 152 14.74 18.34 22.90
C PRO A 152 13.67 18.94 21.97
N GLU A 153 12.47 19.14 22.51
CA GLU A 153 11.24 19.54 21.78
C GLU A 153 11.38 20.81 20.92
N LYS A 154 12.29 21.72 21.26
CA LYS A 154 12.47 23.00 20.55
C LYS A 154 13.00 22.85 19.12
N LEU A 155 13.67 21.75 18.78
CA LEU A 155 14.14 21.46 17.42
C LEU A 155 13.04 20.88 16.51
N LYS A 156 11.95 20.33 17.07
CA LYS A 156 10.80 19.82 16.30
C LYS A 156 9.94 20.92 15.69
N ALA A 157 9.85 22.08 16.34
CA ALA A 157 8.97 23.17 15.94
C ALA A 157 9.50 24.02 14.76
N ALA A 158 10.82 24.13 14.60
CA ALA A 158 11.43 24.99 13.57
C ALA A 158 11.48 24.35 12.17
N LEU A 159 11.23 23.04 12.04
CA LEU A 159 11.38 22.29 10.80
C LEU A 159 10.07 22.06 10.03
N GLY A 160 8.98 22.75 10.39
CA GLY A 160 7.57 22.43 10.08
C GLY A 160 7.08 22.18 8.64
N GLY A 161 7.94 21.99 7.65
CA GLY A 161 7.59 21.42 6.33
C GLY A 161 8.71 20.56 5.73
N VAL A 162 9.96 20.81 6.12
CA VAL A 162 11.13 19.99 5.76
C VAL A 162 11.36 18.88 6.79
N SER A 163 10.66 18.88 7.93
CA SER A 163 10.81 17.94 9.04
C SER A 163 10.48 16.50 8.67
N TYR A 164 9.59 16.25 7.70
CA TYR A 164 9.27 14.88 7.29
C TYR A 164 10.37 14.29 6.43
N LEU A 165 10.86 15.08 5.47
CA LEU A 165 12.04 14.74 4.68
C LEU A 165 13.25 14.58 5.61
N ILE A 166 13.44 15.50 6.55
CA ILE A 166 14.55 15.52 7.51
C ILE A 166 14.42 14.44 8.59
N HIS A 167 13.24 14.05 9.09
CA HIS A 167 13.15 12.92 10.02
C HIS A 167 13.39 11.58 9.33
N GLY A 168 13.12 11.47 8.03
CA GLY A 168 13.56 10.35 7.19
C GLY A 168 15.06 10.39 6.86
N LEU A 169 15.62 11.59 6.66
CA LEU A 169 16.99 11.83 6.18
C LEU A 169 18.04 11.99 7.32
N MET A 170 17.63 12.45 8.50
CA MET A 170 18.49 12.77 9.66
C MET A 170 18.36 11.75 10.79
N ARG A 171 18.27 10.46 10.45
CA ARG A 171 18.80 9.41 11.33
C ARG A 171 20.33 9.38 11.24
N MET A 172 20.94 10.55 11.40
CA MET A 172 22.37 10.80 11.26
C MET A 172 22.94 11.06 12.64
N ASP A 173 23.72 10.12 13.16
CA ASP A 173 24.79 10.44 14.09
C ASP A 173 26.13 10.30 13.33
N THR A 174 27.01 11.25 13.56
CA THR A 174 28.43 11.25 13.18
C THR A 174 29.27 11.59 14.43
N PRO A 175 30.54 11.18 14.47
CA PRO A 175 31.20 10.31 15.46
C PRO A 175 31.38 10.88 16.87
#